data_AF-A0A6G0QC10-F1
#
_entry.id   AF-A0A6G0QC10-F1
#
_cell.length_a   1.000
_cell.length_b   1.000
_cell.length_c   1.000
_cell.angle_alpha   90.00
_cell.angle_beta   90.00
_cell.angle_gamma   90.00
#
_symmetry.space_group_name_H-M   'P 1'
#
loop_
_entity.id
_entity.type
_entity.pdbx_description
1 polymer ?
#
loop_
_entity_poly.entity_id
_entity_poly.type
_entity_poly.pdbx_seq_one_letter_code
_entity_poly.pdbx_strand_id
1 'polypeptide(L)'
;MPLWTSGELQEAALVLDLGLDGDEIDSRVEVFRGTARFCLSRDASEVTLAKERLVELIVREIRDGTGLQDLLFKKTTEDTRNSLLHLDPPPDQKRYATIKLASSFVRTKLEQCLQMLEFTAREHLRLLLGKRTRGAAEWIFESNSHETLRQGCELRITSLPDGDIAPVEESTLLIAKSNSPDEFDADTLSPALVTSGPYHKPTAKKWESIDSFYLPKMNSDKLVPDRTAAKWNKDTDGPLILFQMTISKSHRVNASGLVYVLSKLEFLERLEHVKLVFVVPKKLVGKVKRQPIDLVTSVGTDSVQAIKGIGQVTSDLLNKYGINTIADLEREVKLREKVKKQKPTTKKQKTKTKESTTNTDKPTTNAEEQTTNMKAATLKDARPERWAHIVKLWKKHELTVKYGEKVAAIAQYVGSFTPGANGPSARLLGAAGADMGLTNGMGMVAPPPPSPMAYPPPQPPQR
;
A
#
# COMPACT_ATOMS: atom_id res chain seq x y z
N MET A 1 -1.18 23.77 -10.84
CA MET A 1 -2.64 23.55 -10.79
C MET A 1 -2.96 22.64 -9.62
N PRO A 2 -4.13 22.77 -8.97
CA PRO A 2 -4.56 21.79 -7.97
C PRO A 2 -4.67 20.41 -8.62
N LEU A 3 -4.26 19.38 -7.88
CA LEU A 3 -4.39 17.98 -8.31
C LEU A 3 -5.83 17.53 -8.11
N TRP A 4 -6.35 16.78 -9.08
CA TRP A 4 -7.69 16.22 -9.01
C TRP A 4 -7.62 14.80 -8.43
N THR A 5 -8.60 14.42 -7.65
CA THR A 5 -8.79 13.04 -7.21
C THR A 5 -9.18 12.16 -8.40
N SER A 6 -8.92 10.85 -8.30
CA SER A 6 -9.34 9.89 -9.36
C SER A 6 -10.86 9.96 -9.59
N GLY A 7 -11.65 10.10 -8.53
CA GLY A 7 -13.10 10.26 -8.63
C GLY A 7 -13.52 11.53 -9.40
N GLU A 8 -12.90 12.67 -9.12
CA GLU A 8 -13.17 13.92 -9.85
C GLU A 8 -12.79 13.80 -11.34
N LEU A 9 -11.71 13.06 -11.65
CA LEU A 9 -11.27 12.85 -13.03
C LEU A 9 -12.16 11.88 -13.80
N GLN A 10 -12.62 10.81 -13.17
CA GLN A 10 -13.59 9.88 -13.74
C GLN A 10 -14.92 10.59 -14.02
N GLU A 11 -15.40 11.42 -13.09
CA GLU A 11 -16.59 12.24 -13.27
C GLU A 11 -16.41 13.24 -14.42
N ALA A 12 -15.26 13.92 -14.49
CA ALA A 12 -14.96 14.84 -15.59
C ALA A 12 -14.92 14.14 -16.94
N ALA A 13 -14.29 12.97 -17.04
CA ALA A 13 -14.23 12.21 -18.29
C ALA A 13 -15.61 11.76 -18.78
N LEU A 14 -16.50 11.40 -17.85
CA LEU A 14 -17.88 11.02 -18.14
C LEU A 14 -18.71 12.24 -18.58
N VAL A 15 -18.62 13.36 -17.88
CA VAL A 15 -19.35 14.60 -18.21
C VAL A 15 -18.91 15.17 -19.56
N LEU A 16 -17.62 15.04 -19.88
CA LEU A 16 -17.03 15.56 -21.11
C LEU A 16 -17.03 14.57 -22.28
N ASP A 17 -17.61 13.36 -22.09
CA ASP A 17 -17.70 12.30 -23.10
C ASP A 17 -16.34 12.01 -23.78
N LEU A 18 -15.28 11.87 -22.97
CA LEU A 18 -13.91 11.73 -23.49
C LEU A 18 -13.60 10.33 -24.04
N GLY A 19 -14.50 9.36 -23.85
CA GLY A 19 -14.29 7.96 -24.25
C GLY A 19 -13.18 7.25 -23.46
N LEU A 20 -12.78 7.79 -22.30
CA LEU A 20 -11.80 7.19 -21.40
C LEU A 20 -12.55 6.38 -20.34
N ASP A 21 -12.15 5.12 -20.12
CA ASP A 21 -12.69 4.33 -19.04
C ASP A 21 -12.02 4.65 -17.68
N GLY A 22 -12.64 4.17 -16.60
CA GLY A 22 -12.16 4.44 -15.25
C GLY A 22 -10.79 3.83 -14.95
N ASP A 23 -10.48 2.67 -15.53
CA ASP A 23 -9.22 1.96 -15.32
C ASP A 23 -8.06 2.70 -16.01
N GLU A 24 -8.28 3.24 -17.21
CA GLU A 24 -7.33 4.08 -17.92
C GLU A 24 -7.04 5.38 -17.15
N ILE A 25 -8.08 6.01 -16.58
CA ILE A 25 -7.93 7.21 -15.75
C ILE A 25 -7.13 6.88 -14.49
N ASP A 26 -7.46 5.78 -13.81
CA ASP A 26 -6.75 5.36 -12.59
C ASP A 26 -5.28 5.06 -12.88
N SER A 27 -4.98 4.36 -13.98
CA SER A 27 -3.61 4.12 -14.43
C SER A 27 -2.84 5.42 -14.68
N ARG A 28 -3.47 6.42 -15.30
CA ARG A 28 -2.85 7.73 -15.53
C ARG A 28 -2.67 8.52 -14.24
N VAL A 29 -3.59 8.39 -13.28
CA VAL A 29 -3.46 8.99 -11.95
C VAL A 29 -2.28 8.39 -11.19
N GLU A 30 -1.99 7.10 -11.34
CA GLU A 30 -0.79 6.49 -10.74
C GLU A 30 0.52 7.09 -11.27
N VAL A 31 0.53 7.53 -12.54
CA VAL A 31 1.71 8.16 -13.16
C VAL A 31 1.79 9.64 -12.85
N PHE A 32 0.69 10.38 -12.98
CA PHE A 32 0.65 11.84 -12.97
C PHE A 32 -0.07 12.47 -11.76
N ARG A 33 -0.45 11.66 -10.76
CA ARG A 33 -1.11 12.01 -9.47
C ARG A 33 -2.23 13.03 -9.60
N GLY A 34 -3.05 12.86 -10.64
CA GLY A 34 -4.24 13.69 -10.83
C GLY A 34 -4.02 14.97 -11.63
N THR A 35 -2.91 15.08 -12.36
CA THR A 35 -2.71 16.17 -13.32
C THR A 35 -3.69 16.01 -14.48
N ALA A 36 -4.76 16.82 -14.48
CA ALA A 36 -5.87 16.72 -15.43
C ALA A 36 -5.42 16.72 -16.90
N ARG A 37 -4.41 17.54 -17.25
CA ARG A 37 -3.86 17.60 -18.62
C ARG A 37 -3.47 16.24 -19.17
N PHE A 38 -2.82 15.40 -18.36
CA PHE A 38 -2.37 14.07 -18.79
C PHE A 38 -3.44 13.00 -18.51
N CYS A 39 -4.18 13.12 -17.41
CA CYS A 39 -5.19 12.13 -17.05
C CYS A 39 -6.38 12.14 -18.02
N LEU A 40 -6.78 13.31 -18.51
CA LEU A 40 -7.93 13.50 -19.41
C LEU A 40 -7.54 13.66 -20.90
N SER A 41 -6.27 13.47 -21.26
CA SER A 41 -5.84 13.60 -22.67
C SER A 41 -6.49 12.53 -23.54
N ARG A 42 -7.06 12.92 -24.69
CA ARG A 42 -7.56 11.97 -25.70
C ARG A 42 -6.44 11.41 -26.58
N ASP A 43 -5.28 12.07 -26.56
CA ASP A 43 -4.11 11.67 -27.32
C ASP A 43 -3.24 10.74 -26.47
N ALA A 44 -3.30 9.44 -26.76
CA ALA A 44 -2.52 8.40 -26.09
C ALA A 44 -1.01 8.53 -26.37
N SER A 45 -0.63 9.10 -27.52
CA SER A 45 0.77 9.33 -27.89
C SER A 45 1.37 10.43 -27.02
N GLU A 46 0.64 11.52 -26.77
CA GLU A 46 1.06 12.59 -25.86
C GLU A 46 1.22 12.09 -24.41
N VAL A 47 0.32 11.22 -23.95
CA VAL A 47 0.41 10.60 -22.61
C VAL A 47 1.65 9.72 -22.50
N THR A 48 1.91 8.92 -23.53
CA THR A 48 3.09 8.04 -23.59
C THR A 48 4.38 8.86 -23.60
N LEU A 49 4.46 9.88 -24.45
CA LEU A 49 5.61 10.77 -24.53
C LEU A 49 5.86 11.52 -23.22
N ALA A 50 4.79 11.98 -22.55
CA ALA A 50 4.91 12.63 -21.25
C ALA A 50 5.46 11.67 -20.18
N LYS A 51 5.03 10.41 -20.19
CA LYS A 51 5.55 9.36 -19.32
C LYS A 51 7.03 9.05 -19.60
N GLU A 52 7.41 8.95 -20.88
CA GLU A 52 8.80 8.73 -21.29
C GLU A 52 9.70 9.88 -20.88
N ARG A 53 9.29 11.13 -21.13
CA ARG A 53 10.02 12.32 -20.69
C ARG A 53 10.19 12.36 -19.18
N LEU A 54 9.17 11.95 -18.42
CA LEU A 54 9.26 11.84 -16.96
C LEU A 54 10.32 10.82 -16.53
N VAL A 55 10.39 9.66 -17.19
CA VAL A 55 11.43 8.65 -16.91
C VAL A 55 12.82 9.18 -17.29
N GLU A 56 12.96 9.80 -18.45
CA GLU A 56 14.21 10.38 -18.92
C GLU A 56 14.72 11.44 -17.94
N LEU A 57 13.83 12.32 -17.45
CA LEU A 57 14.15 13.30 -16.41
C LEU A 57 14.66 12.62 -15.13
N ILE A 58 13.99 11.59 -14.65
CA ILE A 58 14.40 10.86 -13.45
C ILE A 58 15.81 10.26 -13.63
N VAL A 59 16.04 9.56 -14.74
CA VAL A 59 17.32 8.89 -15.02
C VAL A 59 18.44 9.92 -15.25
N ARG A 60 18.15 11.02 -15.95
CA ARG A 60 19.14 12.06 -16.26
C ARG A 60 19.60 12.81 -15.02
N GLU A 61 18.64 13.20 -14.17
CA GLU A 61 18.90 14.04 -13.00
C GLU A 61 19.41 13.21 -11.80
N ILE A 62 19.15 11.90 -11.77
CA ILE A 62 19.49 11.02 -10.65
C ILE A 62 20.40 9.90 -11.14
N ARG A 63 21.63 10.29 -11.49
CA ARG A 63 22.72 9.36 -11.82
C ARG A 63 23.44 8.83 -10.58
N ASP A 64 23.44 9.61 -9.51
CA ASP A 64 24.11 9.32 -8.25
C ASP A 64 23.35 9.94 -7.05
N GLY A 65 23.90 9.78 -5.85
CA GLY A 65 23.34 10.38 -4.64
C GLY A 65 23.32 11.91 -4.66
N THR A 66 24.22 12.55 -5.41
CA THR A 66 24.32 14.02 -5.55
C THR A 66 23.17 14.55 -6.40
N GLY A 67 22.82 13.87 -7.50
CA GLY A 67 21.70 14.23 -8.36
C GLY A 67 20.36 14.19 -7.63
N LEU A 68 20.11 13.15 -6.82
CA LEU A 68 18.91 13.08 -5.98
C LEU A 68 18.90 14.17 -4.90
N GLN A 69 20.05 14.48 -4.31
CA GLN A 69 20.17 15.59 -3.38
C GLN A 69 19.88 16.94 -4.07
N ASP A 70 20.36 17.13 -5.29
CA ASP A 70 20.18 18.38 -6.03
C ASP A 70 18.73 18.56 -6.48
N LEU A 71 18.07 17.47 -6.89
CA LEU A 71 16.65 17.46 -7.16
C LEU A 71 15.81 17.89 -5.96
N LEU A 72 16.12 17.35 -4.78
CA LEU A 72 15.35 17.59 -3.56
C LEU A 72 15.66 18.95 -2.91
N PHE A 73 16.88 19.51 -3.10
CA PHE A 73 17.34 20.68 -2.32
C PHE A 73 18.00 21.82 -3.09
N LYS A 74 18.50 21.62 -4.31
CA LYS A 74 19.15 22.69 -5.08
C LYS A 74 18.20 23.26 -6.14
N LYS A 75 18.62 24.33 -6.81
CA LYS A 75 17.96 24.93 -7.98
C LYS A 75 18.01 23.93 -9.15
N THR A 76 17.13 22.95 -9.13
CA THR A 76 16.60 22.36 -10.37
C THR A 76 15.65 23.36 -11.03
N THR A 77 15.41 23.18 -12.32
CA THR A 77 14.36 23.95 -13.00
C THR A 77 13.01 23.67 -12.34
N GLU A 78 12.18 24.71 -12.25
CA GLU A 78 10.85 24.62 -11.62
C GLU A 78 10.00 23.50 -12.24
N ASP A 79 10.14 23.29 -13.55
CA ASP A 79 9.47 22.20 -14.29
C ASP A 79 9.88 20.80 -13.82
N THR A 80 11.17 20.56 -13.61
CA THR A 80 11.68 19.27 -13.12
C THR A 80 11.20 19.01 -11.69
N ARG A 81 11.21 20.05 -10.85
CA ARG A 81 10.72 19.96 -9.48
C ARG A 81 9.22 19.65 -9.44
N ASN A 82 8.42 20.36 -10.22
CA ASN A 82 6.96 20.19 -10.25
C ASN A 82 6.53 18.83 -10.83
N SER A 83 7.36 18.22 -11.67
CA SER A 83 7.10 16.90 -12.24
C SER A 83 7.43 15.75 -11.27
N LEU A 84 8.32 15.98 -10.31
CA LEU A 84 8.86 14.94 -9.41
C LEU A 84 8.43 15.12 -7.96
N LEU A 85 8.03 16.33 -7.57
CA LEU A 85 7.68 16.71 -6.22
C LEU A 85 6.42 17.57 -6.23
N HIS A 86 5.49 17.25 -5.32
CA HIS A 86 4.26 18.01 -5.11
C HIS A 86 4.21 18.56 -3.68
N LEU A 87 3.57 19.71 -3.54
CA LEU A 87 3.23 20.30 -2.25
C LEU A 87 1.97 19.63 -1.71
N ASP A 88 2.07 19.05 -0.51
CA ASP A 88 1.00 18.36 0.19
C ASP A 88 0.69 19.11 1.50
N PRO A 89 -0.43 19.87 1.54
CA PRO A 89 -0.84 20.58 2.75
C PRO A 89 -1.28 19.57 3.82
N PRO A 90 -0.75 19.62 5.06
CA PRO A 90 -1.24 18.79 6.14
C PRO A 90 -2.71 19.10 6.43
N PRO A 91 -3.54 18.11 6.82
CA PRO A 91 -4.97 18.30 7.08
C PRO A 91 -5.26 19.45 8.06
N ASP A 92 -4.39 19.63 9.05
CA ASP A 92 -4.59 20.57 10.16
C ASP A 92 -3.76 21.86 10.05
N GLN A 93 -2.93 22.00 9.00
CA GLN A 93 -2.03 23.14 8.84
C GLN A 93 -2.21 23.83 7.48
N LYS A 94 -3.20 24.72 7.42
CA LYS A 94 -3.57 25.46 6.19
C LYS A 94 -2.47 26.38 5.62
N ARG A 95 -1.41 26.67 6.38
CA ARG A 95 -0.32 27.60 5.99
C ARG A 95 0.99 26.93 5.62
N TYR A 96 1.10 25.62 5.76
CA TYR A 96 2.31 24.87 5.48
C TYR A 96 2.02 23.77 4.46
N ALA A 97 2.95 23.52 3.56
CA ALA A 97 2.89 22.37 2.68
C ALA A 97 4.17 21.56 2.82
N THR A 98 4.02 20.25 2.93
CA THR A 98 5.14 19.32 2.93
C THR A 98 5.46 18.93 1.49
N ILE A 99 6.73 18.78 1.16
CA ILE A 99 7.12 18.26 -0.15
C ILE A 99 6.98 16.74 -0.11
N LYS A 100 6.19 16.17 -1.03
CA LYS A 100 6.07 14.73 -1.26
C LYS A 100 6.42 14.39 -2.70
N LEU A 101 6.77 13.13 -2.96
CA LEU A 101 6.97 12.64 -4.32
C LEU A 101 5.70 12.81 -5.17
N ALA A 102 5.88 13.16 -6.43
CA ALA A 102 4.79 13.53 -7.32
C ALA A 102 3.86 12.37 -7.65
N SER A 103 4.28 11.10 -7.61
CA SER A 103 3.40 9.94 -7.81
C SER A 103 4.03 8.64 -7.32
N SER A 104 3.25 7.56 -7.24
CA SER A 104 3.77 6.21 -6.95
C SER A 104 4.74 5.76 -8.05
N PHE A 105 4.42 6.06 -9.31
CA PHE A 105 5.32 5.80 -10.43
C PHE A 105 6.68 6.48 -10.28
N VAL A 106 6.69 7.79 -9.95
CA VAL A 106 7.93 8.52 -9.69
C VAL A 106 8.69 7.86 -8.54
N ARG A 107 8.02 7.54 -7.44
CA ARG A 107 8.64 6.82 -6.31
C ARG A 107 9.30 5.51 -6.73
N THR A 108 8.61 4.66 -7.50
CA THR A 108 9.16 3.38 -7.98
C THR A 108 10.39 3.60 -8.86
N LYS A 109 10.35 4.58 -9.76
CA LYS A 109 11.50 4.89 -10.62
C LYS A 109 12.69 5.43 -9.84
N LEU A 110 12.44 6.27 -8.85
CA LEU A 110 13.47 6.75 -7.93
C LEU A 110 14.06 5.61 -7.08
N GLU A 111 13.24 4.66 -6.63
CA GLU A 111 13.71 3.45 -5.93
C GLU A 111 14.62 2.60 -6.83
N GLN A 112 14.28 2.44 -8.11
CA GLN A 112 15.14 1.75 -9.10
C GLN A 112 16.50 2.44 -9.27
N CYS A 113 16.52 3.77 -9.38
CA CYS A 113 17.77 4.53 -9.45
C CYS A 113 18.60 4.38 -8.15
N LEU A 114 17.96 4.48 -6.99
CA LEU A 114 18.63 4.26 -5.71
C LEU A 114 19.24 2.86 -5.60
N GLN A 115 18.55 1.84 -6.08
CA GLN A 115 19.04 0.45 -6.04
C GLN A 115 20.31 0.22 -6.87
N MET A 116 20.60 1.07 -7.85
CA MET A 116 21.88 1.03 -8.58
C MET A 116 23.06 1.55 -7.74
N LEU A 117 22.79 2.25 -6.63
CA LEU A 117 23.81 2.76 -5.73
C LEU A 117 24.20 1.72 -4.68
N GLU A 118 25.48 1.72 -4.34
CA GLU A 118 25.98 0.95 -3.20
C GLU A 118 25.24 1.32 -1.91
N PHE A 119 25.10 0.34 -1.02
CA PHE A 119 24.41 0.53 0.26
C PHE A 119 24.99 1.69 1.08
N THR A 120 26.32 1.83 1.10
CA THR A 120 27.06 2.91 1.76
C THR A 120 26.68 4.29 1.24
N ALA A 121 26.58 4.44 -0.09
CA ALA A 121 26.15 5.67 -0.73
C ALA A 121 24.69 6.02 -0.39
N ARG A 122 23.80 5.01 -0.40
CA ARG A 122 22.40 5.19 0.01
C ARG A 122 22.25 5.61 1.47
N GLU A 123 23.00 4.99 2.38
CA GLU A 123 22.99 5.36 3.80
C GLU A 123 23.60 6.73 4.06
N HIS A 124 24.66 7.10 3.35
CA HIS A 124 25.22 8.45 3.41
C HIS A 124 24.18 9.49 2.99
N LEU A 125 23.50 9.24 1.86
CA LEU A 125 22.41 10.09 1.38
C LEU A 125 21.29 10.18 2.42
N ARG A 126 20.85 9.05 3.00
CA ARG A 126 19.83 9.03 4.07
C ARG A 126 20.21 9.90 5.27
N LEU A 127 21.46 9.81 5.74
CA LEU A 127 21.95 10.59 6.88
C LEU A 127 22.01 12.08 6.56
N LEU A 128 22.42 12.43 5.34
CA LEU A 128 22.47 13.81 4.87
C LEU A 128 21.06 14.41 4.78
N LEU A 129 20.12 13.66 4.19
CA LEU A 129 18.71 14.04 4.05
C LEU A 129 18.01 14.12 5.40
N GLY A 130 18.32 13.25 6.35
CA GLY A 130 17.71 13.26 7.68
C GLY A 130 17.92 14.56 8.45
N LYS A 131 18.92 15.37 8.08
CA LYS A 131 19.15 16.71 8.64
C LYS A 131 18.21 17.79 8.06
N ARG A 132 17.55 17.52 6.94
CA ARG A 132 16.77 18.53 6.17
C ARG A 132 15.32 18.10 5.91
N THR A 133 15.10 16.84 5.57
CA THR A 133 13.78 16.26 5.27
C THR A 133 13.65 14.87 5.88
N ARG A 134 12.83 14.78 6.92
CA ARG A 134 12.51 13.50 7.55
C ARG A 134 11.87 12.51 6.58
N GLY A 135 10.93 12.96 5.75
CA GLY A 135 10.21 12.10 4.80
C GLY A 135 11.10 11.42 3.75
N ALA A 136 12.05 12.14 3.16
CA ALA A 136 12.98 11.53 2.19
C ALA A 136 13.94 10.53 2.86
N ALA A 137 14.38 10.83 4.09
CA ALA A 137 15.20 9.91 4.87
C ALA A 137 14.42 8.64 5.30
N GLU A 138 13.14 8.79 5.63
CA GLU A 138 12.22 7.67 5.91
C GLU A 138 12.05 6.79 4.67
N TRP A 139 11.82 7.40 3.51
CA TRP A 139 11.66 6.68 2.26
C TRP A 139 12.92 5.88 1.85
N ILE A 140 14.12 6.48 1.94
CA ILE A 140 15.37 5.75 1.63
C ILE A 140 15.60 4.62 2.64
N PHE A 141 15.28 4.85 3.91
CA PHE A 141 15.37 3.81 4.93
C PHE A 141 14.43 2.64 4.64
N GLU A 142 13.17 2.93 4.29
CA GLU A 142 12.16 1.95 3.89
C GLU A 142 12.68 1.14 2.68
N SER A 143 13.19 1.82 1.64
CA SER A 143 13.77 1.18 0.45
C SER A 143 14.96 0.26 0.78
N ASN A 144 15.91 0.73 1.61
CA ASN A 144 17.05 -0.08 2.05
C ASN A 144 16.62 -1.31 2.87
N SER A 145 15.57 -1.14 3.68
CA SER A 145 15.02 -2.22 4.51
C SER A 145 14.37 -3.30 3.66
N HIS A 146 13.57 -2.91 2.66
CA HIS A 146 12.99 -3.85 1.71
C HIS A 146 14.05 -4.69 1.00
N GLU A 147 15.11 -4.05 0.50
CA GLU A 147 16.19 -4.77 -0.18
C GLU A 147 16.92 -5.73 0.76
N THR A 148 17.18 -5.31 2.00
CA THR A 148 17.85 -6.17 2.99
C THR A 148 17.01 -7.39 3.35
N LEU A 149 15.71 -7.21 3.59
CA LEU A 149 14.79 -8.32 3.89
C LEU A 149 14.64 -9.25 2.69
N ARG A 150 14.53 -8.71 1.47
CA ARG A 150 14.41 -9.49 0.23
C ARG A 150 15.63 -10.36 -0.04
N GLN A 151 16.84 -9.85 0.21
CA GLN A 151 18.08 -10.62 0.03
C GLN A 151 18.26 -11.76 1.04
N GLY A 152 17.40 -11.81 2.07
CA GLY A 152 17.50 -12.71 3.18
C GLY A 152 18.46 -12.17 4.25
N CYS A 153 18.05 -12.27 5.51
CA CYS A 153 18.84 -11.74 6.62
C CYS A 153 18.48 -12.41 7.95
N GLU A 154 19.42 -12.35 8.89
CA GLU A 154 19.13 -12.53 10.31
C GLU A 154 18.73 -11.17 10.90
N LEU A 155 17.48 -11.05 11.33
CA LEU A 155 16.96 -9.85 11.98
C LEU A 155 16.88 -10.10 13.48
N ARG A 156 17.77 -9.45 14.24
CA ARG A 156 17.64 -9.40 15.70
C ARG A 156 16.46 -8.52 16.07
N ILE A 157 15.58 -9.06 16.89
CA ILE A 157 14.37 -8.40 17.37
C ILE A 157 14.29 -8.43 18.89
N THR A 158 13.68 -7.40 19.44
CA THR A 158 13.45 -7.23 20.88
C THR A 158 11.96 -7.01 21.08
N SER A 159 11.35 -7.71 22.03
CA SER A 159 9.92 -7.55 22.32
C SER A 159 9.62 -6.16 22.85
N LEU A 160 8.44 -5.65 22.51
CA LEU A 160 7.89 -4.38 22.99
C LEU A 160 6.72 -4.68 23.94
N PRO A 161 7.03 -4.95 25.23
CA PRO A 161 6.02 -5.35 26.21
C PRO A 161 4.95 -4.27 26.43
N ASP A 162 3.78 -4.74 26.87
CA ASP A 162 2.69 -3.87 27.29
C ASP A 162 2.88 -3.51 28.78
N GLY A 163 3.42 -2.32 29.03
CA GLY A 163 3.80 -1.84 30.35
C GLY A 163 5.24 -2.14 30.76
N ASP A 164 5.68 -1.55 31.88
CA ASP A 164 7.09 -1.56 32.31
C ASP A 164 7.52 -2.83 33.07
N ILE A 165 6.60 -3.76 33.34
CA ILE A 165 6.83 -4.92 34.22
C ILE A 165 7.09 -6.21 33.42
N ALA A 166 6.61 -6.31 32.17
CA ALA A 166 6.78 -7.52 31.38
C ALA A 166 8.23 -7.66 30.85
N PRO A 167 8.79 -8.88 30.86
CA PRO A 167 10.18 -9.09 30.48
C PRO A 167 10.40 -8.77 29.00
N VAL A 168 11.53 -8.13 28.73
CA VAL A 168 12.01 -7.89 27.38
C VAL A 168 12.67 -9.17 26.88
N GLU A 169 12.18 -9.69 25.77
CA GLU A 169 12.68 -10.91 25.13
C GLU A 169 13.44 -10.53 23.88
N GLU A 170 14.68 -11.01 23.77
CA GLU A 170 15.45 -10.93 22.53
C GLU A 170 15.32 -12.24 21.75
N SER A 171 15.13 -12.12 20.44
CA SER A 171 15.10 -13.27 19.54
C SER A 171 15.66 -12.88 18.18
N THR A 172 15.92 -13.89 17.35
CA THR A 172 16.40 -13.69 15.97
C THR A 172 15.39 -14.27 15.01
N LEU A 173 14.96 -13.47 14.03
CA LEU A 173 14.15 -13.91 12.91
C LEU A 173 15.05 -14.20 11.71
N LEU A 174 14.95 -15.41 11.18
CA LEU A 174 15.60 -15.80 9.94
C LEU A 174 14.67 -15.49 8.76
N ILE A 175 15.05 -14.52 7.95
CA ILE A 175 14.33 -14.14 6.74
C ILE A 175 15.01 -14.82 5.55
N ALA A 176 14.28 -15.72 4.88
CA ALA A 176 14.76 -16.39 3.69
C ALA A 176 14.85 -15.42 2.50
N LYS A 177 15.87 -15.63 1.65
CA LYS A 177 16.04 -14.87 0.40
C LYS A 177 14.88 -15.11 -0.55
N SER A 178 14.43 -14.04 -1.20
CA SER A 178 13.44 -14.07 -2.27
C SER A 178 14.12 -13.83 -3.62
N ASN A 179 13.97 -14.77 -4.56
CA ASN A 179 14.65 -14.75 -5.85
C ASN A 179 14.08 -13.69 -6.80
N SER A 180 12.78 -13.39 -6.70
CA SER A 180 12.10 -12.34 -7.47
C SER A 180 11.60 -11.23 -6.56
N PRO A 181 11.45 -9.99 -7.07
CA PRO A 181 10.65 -8.97 -6.40
C PRO A 181 9.21 -9.49 -6.33
N ASP A 182 8.77 -9.87 -5.14
CA ASP A 182 7.38 -10.25 -4.89
C ASP A 182 6.59 -8.99 -4.56
N GLU A 183 6.34 -8.21 -5.61
CA GLU A 183 5.53 -7.01 -5.54
C GLU A 183 4.09 -7.30 -5.97
N PHE A 184 3.11 -6.83 -5.20
CA PHE A 184 1.70 -7.08 -5.46
C PHE A 184 0.84 -5.82 -5.30
N ASP A 185 -0.30 -5.76 -5.99
CA ASP A 185 -1.28 -4.70 -5.73
C ASP A 185 -2.07 -5.01 -4.45
N ALA A 186 -2.08 -4.07 -3.52
CA ALA A 186 -2.78 -4.21 -2.24
C ALA A 186 -4.30 -4.44 -2.36
N ASP A 187 -4.94 -4.07 -3.48
CA ASP A 187 -6.35 -4.40 -3.73
C ASP A 187 -6.56 -5.86 -4.17
N THR A 188 -5.54 -6.49 -4.76
CA THR A 188 -5.55 -7.89 -5.23
C THR A 188 -4.93 -8.87 -4.24
N LEU A 189 -4.54 -8.41 -3.04
CA LEU A 189 -4.05 -9.26 -1.96
C LEU A 189 -4.97 -10.45 -1.74
N SER A 190 -4.41 -11.64 -1.88
CA SER A 190 -5.10 -12.92 -1.73
C SER A 190 -4.16 -13.96 -1.13
N PRO A 191 -4.69 -15.07 -0.58
CA PRO A 191 -3.87 -16.17 -0.10
C PRO A 191 -3.01 -16.83 -1.18
N ALA A 192 -3.30 -16.63 -2.48
CA ALA A 192 -2.49 -17.23 -3.56
C ALA A 192 -1.07 -16.63 -3.63
N LEU A 193 -0.87 -15.42 -3.10
CA LEU A 193 0.43 -14.74 -3.10
C LEU A 193 1.51 -15.49 -2.31
N VAL A 194 1.17 -16.44 -1.42
CA VAL A 194 2.20 -17.21 -0.67
C VAL A 194 3.02 -18.16 -1.57
N THR A 195 2.72 -18.22 -2.86
CA THR A 195 3.42 -19.06 -3.84
C THR A 195 4.62 -18.37 -4.52
N SER A 196 4.67 -17.04 -4.53
CA SER A 196 5.67 -16.26 -5.27
C SER A 196 6.99 -16.06 -4.54
N GLY A 197 7.01 -16.16 -3.22
CA GLY A 197 8.21 -15.97 -2.42
C GLY A 197 7.86 -15.80 -0.95
N PRO A 198 8.84 -15.79 -0.04
CA PRO A 198 8.55 -15.63 1.38
C PRO A 198 8.47 -14.17 1.85
N TYR A 199 8.95 -13.20 1.08
CA TYR A 199 8.91 -11.77 1.43
C TYR A 199 8.08 -10.99 0.41
N HIS A 200 7.04 -10.29 0.86
CA HIS A 200 6.05 -9.63 0.00
C HIS A 200 5.98 -8.12 0.27
N LYS A 201 6.03 -7.33 -0.79
CA LYS A 201 5.97 -5.85 -0.74
C LYS A 201 4.78 -5.35 -1.58
N PRO A 202 3.91 -4.48 -1.08
CA PRO A 202 2.90 -3.85 -1.93
C PRO A 202 3.54 -2.86 -2.92
N THR A 203 3.04 -2.80 -4.14
CA THR A 203 3.50 -1.84 -5.18
C THR A 203 3.19 -0.39 -4.80
N ALA A 204 2.12 -0.18 -4.03
CA ALA A 204 1.71 1.13 -3.52
C ALA A 204 1.44 1.08 -2.02
N LYS A 205 1.86 2.13 -1.31
CA LYS A 205 1.65 2.29 0.13
C LYS A 205 0.18 2.63 0.41
N LYS A 206 -0.70 1.62 0.38
CA LYS A 206 -2.15 1.75 0.69
C LYS A 206 -2.46 1.55 2.17
N TRP A 207 -1.57 0.91 2.92
CA TRP A 207 -1.75 0.63 4.35
C TRP A 207 -0.84 1.53 5.18
N GLU A 208 -1.44 2.38 6.01
CA GLU A 208 -0.71 3.39 6.80
C GLU A 208 0.31 2.79 7.80
N SER A 209 0.23 1.50 8.11
CA SER A 209 0.99 0.87 9.22
C SER A 209 1.57 -0.50 8.89
N ILE A 210 1.59 -0.87 7.61
CA ILE A 210 2.21 -2.10 7.12
C ILE A 210 2.90 -1.78 5.81
N ASP A 211 4.23 -1.85 5.81
CA ASP A 211 5.03 -1.61 4.60
C ASP A 211 5.29 -2.90 3.83
N SER A 212 5.34 -4.05 4.51
CA SER A 212 5.53 -5.37 3.88
C SER A 212 5.20 -6.49 4.86
N PHE A 213 5.23 -7.73 4.39
CA PHE A 213 5.14 -8.89 5.26
C PHE A 213 6.04 -10.04 4.79
N TYR A 214 6.37 -10.93 5.72
CA TYR A 214 7.05 -12.18 5.46
C TYR A 214 6.18 -13.35 5.89
N LEU A 215 6.07 -14.32 5.00
CA LEU A 215 5.33 -15.57 5.21
C LEU A 215 6.14 -16.70 4.56
N PRO A 216 6.61 -17.72 5.30
CA PRO A 216 7.44 -18.78 4.73
C PRO A 216 6.83 -19.41 3.47
N LYS A 217 7.66 -19.59 2.43
CA LYS A 217 7.22 -20.07 1.12
C LYS A 217 6.50 -21.42 1.25
N MET A 218 5.39 -21.55 0.53
CA MET A 218 4.66 -22.81 0.39
C MET A 218 5.47 -23.79 -0.47
N ASN A 219 6.06 -24.85 0.12
CA ASN A 219 6.74 -25.89 -0.65
C ASN A 219 5.70 -26.69 -1.43
N SER A 220 5.77 -26.62 -2.76
CA SER A 220 4.85 -27.27 -3.70
C SER A 220 4.82 -28.80 -3.58
N ASP A 221 5.86 -29.38 -2.99
CA ASP A 221 6.13 -30.82 -3.01
C ASP A 221 5.28 -31.58 -1.99
N LYS A 222 4.71 -30.89 -0.98
CA LYS A 222 3.70 -31.45 -0.10
C LYS A 222 2.31 -31.17 -0.69
N LEU A 223 1.57 -32.23 -1.01
CA LEU A 223 0.17 -32.13 -1.40
C LEU A 223 -0.65 -31.70 -0.17
N VAL A 224 -0.93 -30.40 -0.06
CA VAL A 224 -1.90 -29.87 0.92
C VAL A 224 -3.23 -29.67 0.18
N PRO A 225 -4.31 -30.42 0.52
CA PRO A 225 -5.58 -30.36 -0.20
C PRO A 225 -6.26 -28.98 -0.18
N ASP A 226 -5.96 -28.16 0.84
CA ASP A 226 -6.49 -26.81 1.01
C ASP A 226 -5.36 -25.79 1.17
N ARG A 227 -4.87 -25.25 0.05
CA ARG A 227 -3.78 -24.25 0.01
C ARG A 227 -4.25 -22.88 0.51
N THR A 228 -4.37 -22.70 1.82
CA THR A 228 -4.57 -21.39 2.45
C THR A 228 -3.31 -20.96 3.19
N ALA A 229 -3.03 -19.65 3.19
CA ALA A 229 -1.90 -19.05 3.88
C ALA A 229 -1.90 -19.40 5.38
N ALA A 230 -3.08 -19.37 6.00
CA ALA A 230 -3.27 -19.77 7.39
C ALA A 230 -2.97 -21.27 7.60
N LYS A 231 -3.55 -22.20 6.82
CA LYS A 231 -3.26 -23.64 7.01
C LYS A 231 -1.77 -23.94 6.86
N TRP A 232 -1.12 -23.36 5.85
CA TRP A 232 0.33 -23.54 5.63
C TRP A 232 1.18 -23.14 6.85
N ASN A 233 0.84 -22.02 7.47
CA ASN A 233 1.52 -21.54 8.66
C ASN A 233 1.44 -22.54 9.83
N LYS A 234 0.32 -23.27 9.95
CA LYS A 234 0.15 -24.30 10.99
C LYS A 234 1.13 -25.47 10.80
N ASP A 235 1.37 -25.84 9.55
CA ASP A 235 2.19 -27.02 9.23
C ASP A 235 3.69 -26.72 9.22
N THR A 236 4.07 -25.43 9.24
CA THR A 236 5.46 -24.97 9.16
C THR A 236 5.97 -24.32 10.44
N ASP A 237 5.13 -24.19 11.47
CA ASP A 237 5.42 -23.55 12.79
C ASP A 237 6.02 -22.13 12.73
N GLY A 238 6.10 -21.49 11.56
CA GLY A 238 6.70 -20.16 11.38
C GLY A 238 5.66 -19.06 11.39
N PRO A 239 5.80 -17.94 12.13
CA PRO A 239 4.77 -16.89 12.22
C PRO A 239 4.65 -16.04 10.94
N LEU A 240 3.47 -15.43 10.72
CA LEU A 240 3.33 -14.30 9.80
C LEU A 240 3.98 -13.08 10.42
N ILE A 241 4.93 -12.46 9.72
CA ILE A 241 5.63 -11.27 10.20
C ILE A 241 5.19 -10.07 9.38
N LEU A 242 4.56 -9.09 10.01
CA LEU A 242 4.22 -7.80 9.42
C LEU A 242 5.35 -6.81 9.74
N PHE A 243 5.83 -6.08 8.73
CA PHE A 243 6.89 -5.09 8.91
C PHE A 243 6.36 -3.67 8.78
N GLN A 244 6.76 -2.83 9.72
CA GLN A 244 6.66 -1.37 9.62
C GLN A 244 8.07 -0.78 9.69
N MET A 245 8.54 -0.20 8.60
CA MET A 245 9.82 0.49 8.54
C MET A 245 9.63 1.93 9.02
N THR A 246 10.49 2.39 9.94
CA THR A 246 10.41 3.78 10.40
C THR A 246 11.74 4.28 10.96
N ILE A 247 11.99 5.58 10.84
CA ILE A 247 13.06 6.27 11.59
C ILE A 247 12.51 7.04 12.81
N SER A 248 11.24 6.82 13.13
CA SER A 248 10.51 7.43 14.23
C SER A 248 10.55 6.55 15.47
N LYS A 249 10.55 7.16 16.66
CA LYS A 249 10.40 6.44 17.93
C LYS A 249 8.96 6.00 18.21
N SER A 250 8.02 6.72 17.62
CA SER A 250 6.59 6.48 17.75
C SER A 250 5.93 6.52 16.38
N HIS A 251 5.02 5.58 16.17
CA HIS A 251 4.21 5.37 14.99
C HIS A 251 2.85 4.86 15.45
N ARG A 252 1.77 5.61 15.21
CA ARG A 252 0.43 5.10 15.49
C ARG A 252 0.05 4.03 14.48
N VAL A 253 -0.43 2.89 14.95
CA VAL A 253 -0.76 1.76 14.09
C VAL A 253 -2.26 1.75 13.82
N ASN A 254 -2.65 1.78 12.55
CA ASN A 254 -4.04 1.77 12.15
C ASN A 254 -4.61 0.35 12.18
N ALA A 255 -5.56 0.07 13.08
CA ALA A 255 -6.18 -1.25 13.20
C ALA A 255 -6.87 -1.71 11.91
N SER A 256 -7.47 -0.78 11.14
CA SER A 256 -8.15 -1.10 9.89
C SER A 256 -7.20 -1.65 8.82
N GLY A 257 -5.95 -1.18 8.80
CA GLY A 257 -4.90 -1.72 7.93
C GLY A 257 -4.53 -3.15 8.30
N LEU A 258 -4.30 -3.41 9.59
CA LEU A 258 -4.02 -4.75 10.13
C LEU A 258 -5.16 -5.72 9.82
N VAL A 259 -6.40 -5.36 10.18
CA VAL A 259 -7.58 -6.21 9.95
C VAL A 259 -7.77 -6.51 8.46
N TYR A 260 -7.53 -5.52 7.59
CA TYR A 260 -7.63 -5.74 6.14
C TYR A 260 -6.62 -6.79 5.65
N VAL A 261 -5.34 -6.62 5.97
CA VAL A 261 -4.29 -7.57 5.53
C VAL A 261 -4.53 -8.96 6.11
N LEU A 262 -4.82 -9.05 7.41
CA LEU A 262 -5.06 -10.32 8.09
C LEU A 262 -6.34 -11.00 7.60
N SER A 263 -7.37 -10.24 7.22
CA SER A 263 -8.58 -10.81 6.60
C SER A 263 -8.26 -11.45 5.25
N LYS A 264 -7.46 -10.76 4.42
CA LYS A 264 -7.10 -11.23 3.08
C LYS A 264 -6.15 -12.42 3.10
N LEU A 265 -5.30 -12.51 4.11
CA LEU A 265 -4.39 -13.64 4.33
C LEU A 265 -5.01 -14.74 5.20
N GLU A 266 -6.26 -14.57 5.67
CA GLU A 266 -7.00 -15.54 6.49
C GLU A 266 -6.42 -15.79 7.91
N PHE A 267 -5.74 -14.78 8.48
CA PHE A 267 -5.12 -14.83 9.82
C PHE A 267 -5.96 -14.22 10.95
N LEU A 268 -7.17 -13.70 10.69
CA LEU A 268 -7.99 -13.03 11.71
C LEU A 268 -8.35 -13.90 12.93
N GLU A 269 -8.40 -15.22 12.76
CA GLU A 269 -8.68 -16.18 13.83
C GLU A 269 -7.40 -16.81 14.42
N ARG A 270 -6.21 -16.34 14.01
CA ARG A 270 -4.90 -16.90 14.39
C ARG A 270 -3.87 -15.82 14.70
N LEU A 271 -4.30 -14.79 15.44
CA LEU A 271 -3.49 -13.61 15.71
C LEU A 271 -2.26 -13.93 16.59
N GLU A 272 -2.30 -15.02 17.36
CA GLU A 272 -1.18 -15.54 18.14
C GLU A 272 0.01 -15.98 17.27
N HIS A 273 -0.22 -16.25 15.98
CA HIS A 273 0.83 -16.58 15.00
C HIS A 273 1.31 -15.35 14.21
N VAL A 274 0.87 -14.15 14.58
CA VAL A 274 1.21 -12.89 13.90
C VAL A 274 2.15 -12.06 14.76
N LYS A 275 3.22 -11.55 14.16
CA LYS A 275 4.17 -10.62 14.80
C LYS A 275 4.19 -9.30 14.03
N LEU A 276 4.10 -8.18 14.73
CA LEU A 276 4.32 -6.84 14.16
C LEU A 276 5.72 -6.36 14.52
N VAL A 277 6.58 -6.18 13.52
CA VAL A 277 7.98 -5.82 13.71
C VAL A 277 8.24 -4.41 13.17
N PHE A 278 8.64 -3.52 14.07
CA PHE A 278 9.13 -2.18 13.73
C PHE A 278 10.60 -2.24 13.38
N VAL A 279 10.89 -2.09 12.10
CA VAL A 279 12.27 -2.05 11.59
C VAL A 279 12.76 -0.62 11.70
N VAL A 280 13.82 -0.41 12.47
CA VAL A 280 14.35 0.93 12.78
C VAL A 280 15.88 0.99 12.64
N PRO A 281 16.47 2.19 12.49
CA PRO A 281 17.92 2.35 12.61
C PRO A 281 18.43 1.86 13.98
N LYS A 282 19.60 1.22 14.01
CA LYS A 282 20.22 0.63 15.22
C LYS A 282 20.21 1.55 16.45
N LYS A 283 20.42 2.86 16.25
CA LYS A 283 20.39 3.89 17.30
C LYS A 283 19.04 4.09 18.00
N LEU A 284 17.97 3.46 17.50
CA LEU A 284 16.59 3.57 18.00
C LEU A 284 16.08 2.30 18.69
N VAL A 285 16.75 1.15 18.60
CA VAL A 285 16.24 -0.14 19.13
C VAL A 285 15.85 -0.05 20.61
N GLY A 286 16.66 0.59 21.45
CA GLY A 286 16.33 0.83 22.87
C GLY A 286 15.47 2.07 23.17
N LYS A 287 14.92 2.74 22.15
CA LYS A 287 14.13 3.98 22.29
C LYS A 287 12.71 3.84 21.76
N VAL A 288 12.42 2.76 21.06
CA VAL A 288 11.08 2.43 20.58
C VAL A 288 10.34 1.73 21.73
N LYS A 289 9.10 2.15 21.96
CA LYS A 289 8.19 1.49 22.91
C LYS A 289 7.09 0.77 22.15
N ARG A 290 6.24 0.00 22.85
CA ARG A 290 5.00 -0.53 22.29
C ARG A 290 4.18 0.61 21.67
N GLN A 291 3.74 0.41 20.45
CA GLN A 291 3.02 1.40 19.67
C GLN A 291 1.52 1.29 19.92
N PRO A 292 0.81 2.41 20.12
CA PRO A 292 -0.64 2.39 20.25
C PRO A 292 -1.29 1.98 18.93
N ILE A 293 -2.32 1.16 19.03
CA ILE A 293 -3.16 0.76 17.89
C ILE A 293 -4.45 1.59 17.94
N ASP A 294 -4.65 2.41 16.91
CA ASP A 294 -5.82 3.27 16.75
C ASP A 294 -7.01 2.40 16.32
N LEU A 295 -7.95 2.22 17.26
CA LEU A 295 -9.18 1.45 17.07
C LEU A 295 -10.27 2.29 16.41
N VAL A 296 -11.21 1.60 15.75
CA VAL A 296 -12.46 2.20 15.30
C VAL A 296 -13.49 2.02 16.39
N THR A 297 -13.99 3.12 16.96
CA THR A 297 -14.99 3.10 18.04
C THR A 297 -16.41 3.42 17.57
N SER A 298 -16.58 3.89 16.34
CA SER A 298 -17.87 4.37 15.86
C SER A 298 -18.83 3.23 15.50
N VAL A 299 -19.99 3.20 16.15
CA VAL A 299 -20.99 2.12 16.04
C VAL A 299 -22.43 2.62 16.21
N GLY A 300 -23.39 1.81 15.78
CA GLY A 300 -24.80 2.01 16.14
C GLY A 300 -25.39 3.33 15.61
N THR A 301 -25.67 4.25 16.53
CA THR A 301 -26.32 5.54 16.25
C THR A 301 -25.40 6.59 15.64
N ASP A 302 -24.10 6.32 15.59
CA ASP A 302 -23.15 7.23 14.96
C ASP A 302 -23.48 7.43 13.47
N SER A 303 -23.16 8.63 12.98
CA SER A 303 -23.33 8.99 11.57
C SER A 303 -22.54 8.05 10.66
N VAL A 304 -23.11 7.73 9.49
CA VAL A 304 -22.39 6.98 8.44
C VAL A 304 -21.09 7.66 7.98
N GLN A 305 -20.94 8.97 8.23
CA GLN A 305 -19.69 9.71 7.95
C GLN A 305 -18.52 9.25 8.81
N ALA A 306 -18.78 8.61 9.95
CA ALA A 306 -17.74 8.05 10.79
C ALA A 306 -17.04 6.85 10.12
N ILE A 307 -17.64 6.26 9.08
CA ILE A 307 -17.00 5.20 8.27
C ILE A 307 -15.99 5.84 7.33
N LYS A 308 -14.69 5.50 7.51
CA LYS A 308 -13.61 5.99 6.64
C LYS A 308 -13.92 5.70 5.16
N GLY A 309 -13.95 6.76 4.35
CA GLY A 309 -14.30 6.71 2.92
C GLY A 309 -15.72 7.18 2.60
N ILE A 310 -16.60 7.31 3.60
CA ILE A 310 -17.92 7.94 3.43
C ILE A 310 -17.80 9.43 3.77
N GLY A 311 -17.60 10.25 2.74
CA GLY A 311 -17.62 11.71 2.88
C GLY A 311 -19.04 12.30 2.86
N GLN A 312 -19.12 13.63 3.06
CA GLN A 312 -20.37 14.39 3.11
C GLN A 312 -21.32 14.08 1.93
N VAL A 313 -20.82 14.10 0.70
CA VAL A 313 -21.62 13.84 -0.51
C VAL A 313 -22.27 12.44 -0.49
N THR A 314 -21.51 11.41 -0.07
CA THR A 314 -22.03 10.04 0.04
C THR A 314 -23.03 9.92 1.19
N SER A 315 -22.76 10.60 2.31
CA SER A 315 -23.68 10.66 3.44
C SER A 315 -25.00 11.34 3.09
N ASP A 316 -24.97 12.47 2.36
CA ASP A 316 -26.17 13.18 1.92
C ASP A 316 -26.98 12.33 0.95
N LEU A 317 -26.29 11.58 0.08
CA LEU A 317 -26.93 10.61 -0.79
C LEU A 317 -27.61 9.52 0.01
N LEU A 318 -26.95 8.94 1.02
CA LEU A 318 -27.54 7.91 1.90
C LEU A 318 -28.74 8.44 2.68
N ASN A 319 -28.67 9.68 3.17
CA ASN A 319 -29.77 10.36 3.87
C ASN A 319 -31.03 10.48 3.00
N LYS A 320 -30.88 10.79 1.70
CA LYS A 320 -32.02 10.81 0.75
C LYS A 320 -32.77 9.46 0.65
N TYR A 321 -32.13 8.36 1.02
CA TYR A 321 -32.74 7.02 1.07
C TYR A 321 -33.01 6.56 2.51
N GLY A 322 -33.01 7.47 3.49
CA GLY A 322 -33.32 7.18 4.89
C GLY A 322 -32.20 6.48 5.67
N ILE A 323 -30.96 6.51 5.18
CA ILE A 323 -29.80 5.85 5.81
C ILE A 323 -28.91 6.94 6.43
N ASN A 324 -29.04 7.16 7.72
CA ASN A 324 -28.35 8.25 8.43
C ASN A 324 -27.26 7.75 9.38
N THR A 325 -27.50 6.59 9.98
CA THR A 325 -26.63 5.99 10.99
C THR A 325 -25.97 4.72 10.49
N ILE A 326 -24.89 4.31 11.15
CA ILE A 326 -24.21 3.03 10.96
C ILE A 326 -25.21 1.86 11.09
N ALA A 327 -26.12 1.92 12.08
CA ALA A 327 -27.16 0.92 12.27
C ALA A 327 -28.18 0.87 11.11
N ASP A 328 -28.54 2.02 10.53
CA ASP A 328 -29.42 2.06 9.36
C ASP A 328 -28.76 1.35 8.17
N LEU A 329 -27.48 1.65 7.95
CA LEU A 329 -26.70 1.04 6.87
C LEU A 329 -26.58 -0.47 7.05
N GLU A 330 -26.32 -0.93 8.28
CA GLU A 330 -26.27 -2.36 8.62
C GLU A 330 -27.59 -3.07 8.29
N ARG A 331 -28.72 -2.51 8.74
CA ARG A 331 -30.06 -3.08 8.48
C ARG A 331 -30.32 -3.19 6.98
N GLU A 332 -29.96 -2.15 6.24
CA GLU A 332 -30.15 -2.10 4.80
C GLU A 332 -29.31 -3.14 4.05
N VAL A 333 -28.04 -3.30 4.43
CA VAL A 333 -27.15 -4.32 3.87
C VAL A 333 -27.69 -5.73 4.17
N LYS A 334 -28.06 -6.00 5.43
CA LYS A 334 -28.57 -7.32 5.86
C LYS A 334 -29.89 -7.69 5.18
N LEU A 335 -30.83 -6.73 5.06
CA LEU A 335 -32.10 -6.93 4.37
C LEU A 335 -31.86 -7.42 2.94
N ARG A 336 -30.90 -6.81 2.23
CA ARG A 336 -30.61 -7.11 0.83
C ARG A 336 -29.81 -8.38 0.62
N GLU A 337 -28.93 -8.76 1.56
CA GLU A 337 -28.26 -10.06 1.52
C GLU A 337 -29.25 -11.21 1.69
N LYS A 338 -30.29 -11.06 2.52
CA LYS A 338 -31.38 -12.03 2.67
C LYS A 338 -32.19 -12.19 1.37
N VAL A 339 -32.54 -11.08 0.70
CA VAL A 339 -33.25 -11.11 -0.60
C VAL A 339 -32.44 -11.83 -1.69
N LYS A 340 -31.10 -11.72 -1.67
CA LYS A 340 -30.22 -12.41 -2.64
C LYS A 340 -30.22 -13.95 -2.44
N LYS A 341 -30.37 -14.43 -1.21
CA LYS A 341 -30.44 -15.88 -0.89
C LYS A 341 -31.80 -16.53 -1.21
N GLN A 342 -32.86 -15.75 -1.38
CA GLN A 342 -34.23 -16.24 -1.59
C GLN A 342 -34.68 -16.30 -3.07
N LYS A 343 -33.80 -16.09 -4.05
CA LYS A 343 -34.16 -16.19 -5.48
C LYS A 343 -33.67 -17.52 -6.09
N PRO A 344 -34.47 -18.61 -6.06
CA PRO A 344 -34.17 -19.80 -6.84
C PRO A 344 -34.55 -19.61 -8.31
N THR A 345 -33.75 -20.24 -9.17
CA THR A 345 -33.89 -20.39 -10.62
C THR A 345 -35.31 -20.80 -11.03
N THR A 346 -36.05 -19.91 -11.70
CA THR A 346 -37.33 -20.27 -12.31
C THR A 346 -37.08 -20.81 -13.71
N LYS A 347 -37.25 -22.13 -13.87
CA LYS A 347 -37.38 -22.81 -15.16
C LYS A 347 -38.54 -22.18 -15.95
N LYS A 348 -38.31 -21.88 -17.23
CA LYS A 348 -39.36 -21.57 -18.22
C LYS A 348 -40.33 -22.75 -18.28
N GLN A 349 -41.60 -22.52 -17.98
CA GLN A 349 -42.68 -23.39 -18.45
C GLN A 349 -43.63 -22.56 -19.32
N LYS A 350 -43.74 -23.00 -20.57
CA LYS A 350 -44.58 -22.42 -21.62
C LYS A 350 -46.05 -22.49 -21.24
N THR A 351 -46.72 -21.38 -21.52
CA THR A 351 -48.15 -21.13 -21.62
C THR A 351 -48.94 -22.27 -22.27
N LYS A 352 -50.11 -22.56 -21.70
CA LYS A 352 -51.29 -23.00 -22.46
C LYS A 352 -52.52 -22.21 -22.01
N THR A 353 -53.04 -21.45 -22.96
CA THR A 353 -54.29 -20.68 -22.99
C THR A 353 -55.51 -21.58 -22.81
N LYS A 354 -56.53 -21.10 -22.08
CA LYS A 354 -57.94 -21.19 -22.49
C LYS A 354 -58.83 -20.25 -21.66
N GLU A 355 -59.47 -19.33 -22.37
CA GLU A 355 -60.58 -18.48 -21.93
C GLU A 355 -61.88 -19.29 -21.77
N SER A 356 -62.76 -18.87 -20.85
CA SER A 356 -64.19 -18.63 -21.15
C SER A 356 -64.94 -18.09 -19.91
N THR A 357 -65.38 -16.84 -20.06
CA THR A 357 -66.61 -16.15 -19.61
C THR A 357 -67.73 -17.02 -18.99
N THR A 358 -68.48 -16.60 -17.96
CA THR A 358 -69.54 -15.56 -18.00
C THR A 358 -70.11 -15.19 -16.61
N ASN A 359 -70.47 -13.90 -16.46
CA ASN A 359 -71.45 -13.13 -15.62
C ASN A 359 -72.49 -13.92 -14.76
N THR A 360 -73.08 -13.44 -13.64
CA THR A 360 -73.59 -12.11 -13.18
C THR A 360 -73.94 -12.29 -11.67
N ASP A 361 -73.76 -11.37 -10.71
CA ASP A 361 -74.74 -10.35 -10.29
C ASP A 361 -74.22 -9.50 -9.09
N LYS A 362 -74.72 -8.26 -9.01
CA LYS A 362 -74.43 -7.10 -8.12
C LYS A 362 -75.20 -7.19 -6.76
N PRO A 363 -75.13 -6.24 -5.77
CA PRO A 363 -74.29 -5.04 -5.63
C PRO A 363 -73.78 -4.64 -4.20
N THR A 364 -72.84 -3.68 -4.21
CA THR A 364 -72.63 -2.53 -3.28
C THR A 364 -71.67 -2.61 -2.08
N THR A 365 -70.69 -1.69 -2.16
CA THR A 365 -70.01 -0.90 -1.10
C THR A 365 -69.07 -1.59 -0.12
N ASN A 366 -67.77 -1.38 -0.30
CA ASN A 366 -67.07 -0.29 0.40
C ASN A 366 -65.63 -0.13 -0.09
N ALA A 367 -65.10 1.06 0.15
CA ALA A 367 -63.77 1.51 -0.23
C ALA A 367 -62.66 0.52 0.16
N GLU A 368 -61.85 0.13 -0.83
CA GLU A 368 -60.51 -0.38 -0.58
C GLU A 368 -59.53 0.53 -1.31
N GLU A 369 -58.75 1.23 -0.50
CA GLU A 369 -57.53 1.90 -0.87
C GLU A 369 -56.72 0.99 -1.80
N GLN A 370 -56.52 1.46 -3.03
CA GLN A 370 -55.40 1.03 -3.83
C GLN A 370 -54.12 1.38 -3.05
N THR A 371 -53.63 0.44 -2.25
CA THR A 371 -52.27 0.46 -1.75
C THR A 371 -51.36 0.22 -2.95
N THR A 372 -51.08 1.32 -3.65
CA THR A 372 -49.96 1.42 -4.59
C THR A 372 -48.70 1.05 -3.84
N ASN A 373 -48.31 -0.21 -3.95
CA ASN A 373 -47.03 -0.72 -3.50
C ASN A 373 -45.95 -0.25 -4.50
N MET A 374 -45.80 1.08 -4.63
CA MET A 374 -44.62 1.67 -5.25
C MET A 374 -43.47 1.39 -4.30
N LYS A 375 -42.69 0.34 -4.57
CA LYS A 375 -41.36 0.18 -3.98
C LYS A 375 -40.61 1.48 -4.22
N ALA A 376 -40.41 2.27 -3.16
CA ALA A 376 -39.55 3.44 -3.22
C ALA A 376 -38.23 3.01 -3.86
N ALA A 377 -37.83 3.67 -4.95
CA ALA A 377 -36.60 3.35 -5.66
C ALA A 377 -35.46 3.44 -4.66
N THR A 378 -34.69 2.35 -4.53
CA THR A 378 -33.67 2.27 -3.49
C THR A 378 -32.30 2.62 -4.05
N LEU A 379 -31.35 3.05 -3.21
CA LEU A 379 -30.03 3.48 -3.68
C LEU A 379 -29.32 2.41 -4.52
N LYS A 380 -29.50 1.13 -4.18
CA LYS A 380 -28.96 0.01 -4.96
C LYS A 380 -29.57 -0.08 -6.36
N ASP A 381 -30.86 0.18 -6.50
CA ASP A 381 -31.58 0.07 -7.77
C ASP A 381 -31.31 1.31 -8.63
N ALA A 382 -31.17 2.48 -8.01
CA ALA A 382 -30.89 3.75 -8.68
C ALA A 382 -29.40 3.92 -9.04
N ARG A 383 -28.48 3.44 -8.21
CA ARG A 383 -27.01 3.59 -8.36
C ARG A 383 -26.27 2.34 -7.85
N PRO A 384 -26.31 1.22 -8.62
CA PRO A 384 -25.80 -0.08 -8.17
C PRO A 384 -24.28 -0.07 -7.88
N GLU A 385 -23.48 0.65 -8.66
CA GLU A 385 -22.04 0.76 -8.47
C GLU A 385 -21.70 1.52 -7.18
N ARG A 386 -22.40 2.64 -6.94
CA ARG A 386 -22.22 3.44 -5.73
C ARG A 386 -22.60 2.64 -4.48
N TRP A 387 -23.69 1.87 -4.57
CA TRP A 387 -24.08 0.95 -3.51
C TRP A 387 -23.03 -0.13 -3.26
N ALA A 388 -22.48 -0.75 -4.31
CA ALA A 388 -21.42 -1.76 -4.17
C ALA A 388 -20.19 -1.21 -3.46
N HIS A 389 -19.79 0.03 -3.78
CA HIS A 389 -18.69 0.72 -3.10
C HIS A 389 -19.00 0.96 -1.61
N ILE A 390 -20.20 1.45 -1.27
CA ILE A 390 -20.63 1.66 0.13
C ILE A 390 -20.61 0.34 0.90
N VAL A 391 -21.08 -0.76 0.30
CA VAL A 391 -21.01 -2.09 0.93
C VAL A 391 -19.57 -2.54 1.17
N LYS A 392 -18.63 -2.24 0.25
CA LYS A 392 -17.19 -2.52 0.44
C LYS A 392 -16.65 -1.77 1.68
N LEU A 393 -17.00 -0.48 1.82
CA LEU A 393 -16.60 0.34 2.97
C LEU A 393 -17.23 -0.17 4.27
N TRP A 394 -18.53 -0.47 4.26
CA TRP A 394 -19.25 -1.07 5.39
C TRP A 394 -18.58 -2.35 5.89
N LYS A 395 -18.30 -3.31 4.99
CA LYS A 395 -17.70 -4.59 5.36
C LYS A 395 -16.32 -4.43 5.99
N LYS A 396 -15.53 -3.46 5.50
CA LYS A 396 -14.24 -3.11 6.09
C LYS A 396 -14.41 -2.53 7.49
N HIS A 397 -15.39 -1.65 7.69
CA HIS A 397 -15.74 -1.07 9.00
C HIS A 397 -16.17 -2.14 10.00
N GLU A 398 -17.13 -2.98 9.62
CA GLU A 398 -17.67 -4.07 10.43
C GLU A 398 -16.58 -5.04 10.91
N LEU A 399 -15.68 -5.44 10.00
CA LEU A 399 -14.52 -6.27 10.36
C LEU A 399 -13.58 -5.54 11.32
N THR A 400 -13.33 -4.25 11.10
CA THR A 400 -12.42 -3.47 11.96
C THR A 400 -12.99 -3.32 13.37
N VAL A 401 -14.31 -3.10 13.51
CA VAL A 401 -14.98 -3.09 14.83
C VAL A 401 -14.90 -4.45 15.50
N LYS A 402 -15.15 -5.54 14.75
CA LYS A 402 -15.16 -6.90 15.31
C LYS A 402 -13.79 -7.39 15.76
N TYR A 403 -12.71 -7.07 15.04
CA TYR A 403 -11.36 -7.58 15.30
C TYR A 403 -10.39 -6.53 15.83
N GLY A 404 -10.79 -5.26 15.94
CA GLY A 404 -9.91 -4.14 16.33
C GLY A 404 -9.20 -4.39 17.66
N GLU A 405 -9.94 -4.72 18.71
CA GLU A 405 -9.35 -5.02 20.02
C GLU A 405 -8.45 -6.26 19.98
N LYS A 406 -8.82 -7.27 19.18
CA LYS A 406 -8.02 -8.48 19.04
C LYS A 406 -6.68 -8.20 18.35
N VAL A 407 -6.67 -7.37 17.31
CA VAL A 407 -5.40 -6.98 16.64
C VAL A 407 -4.54 -6.06 17.52
N ALA A 408 -5.13 -5.36 18.49
CA ALA A 408 -4.38 -4.59 19.48
C ALA A 408 -3.48 -5.47 20.37
N ALA A 409 -3.86 -6.73 20.56
CA ALA A 409 -3.11 -7.72 21.34
C ALA A 409 -1.95 -8.38 20.58
N ILE A 410 -1.79 -8.11 19.27
CA ILE A 410 -0.67 -8.66 18.48
C ILE A 410 0.67 -8.32 19.14
N ALA A 411 1.56 -9.31 19.19
CA ALA A 411 2.90 -9.14 19.73
C ALA A 411 3.70 -8.15 18.88
N GLN A 412 4.28 -7.15 19.53
CA GLN A 412 5.07 -6.10 18.88
C GLN A 412 6.54 -6.30 19.20
N TYR A 413 7.39 -6.04 18.21
CA TYR A 413 8.83 -6.15 18.33
C TYR A 413 9.51 -4.98 17.64
N VAL A 414 10.72 -4.65 18.06
CA VAL A 414 11.61 -3.72 17.36
C VAL A 414 12.82 -4.49 16.84
N GLY A 415 13.21 -4.24 15.60
CA GLY A 415 14.38 -4.84 14.98
C GLY A 415 15.24 -3.80 14.26
N SER A 416 16.52 -4.13 14.06
CA SER A 416 17.40 -3.31 13.22
C SER A 416 18.38 -4.18 12.45
N PHE A 417 18.78 -3.71 11.28
CA PHE A 417 19.87 -4.33 10.54
C PHE A 417 21.22 -3.81 11.02
N THR A 418 22.23 -4.66 10.98
CA THR A 418 23.63 -4.22 11.04
C THR A 418 24.12 -4.07 9.59
N PRO A 419 24.48 -2.86 9.13
CA PRO A 419 25.10 -2.67 7.82
C PRO A 419 26.33 -3.57 7.67
N GLY A 420 26.38 -4.35 6.57
CA GLY A 420 27.57 -5.11 6.17
C GLY A 420 27.63 -6.60 6.57
N ALA A 421 26.70 -7.13 7.37
CA ALA A 421 26.78 -8.54 7.80
C ALA A 421 26.30 -9.56 6.75
N ASN A 422 25.38 -9.19 5.85
CA ASN A 422 24.64 -10.16 5.03
C ASN A 422 24.78 -9.94 3.51
N GLY A 423 25.83 -9.24 3.05
CA GLY A 423 26.17 -9.19 1.63
C GLY A 423 27.02 -10.40 1.23
N PRO A 424 26.91 -10.94 0.00
CA PRO A 424 27.82 -11.98 -0.50
C PRO A 424 29.31 -11.60 -0.45
N SER A 425 29.65 -10.31 -0.34
CA SER A 425 31.04 -9.86 -0.09
C SER A 425 31.56 -10.08 1.33
N ALA A 426 30.71 -10.27 2.34
CA ALA A 426 31.17 -10.43 3.73
C ALA A 426 31.80 -11.82 3.98
N ARG A 427 31.41 -12.84 3.20
CA ARG A 427 31.99 -14.19 3.33
C ARG A 427 33.39 -14.34 2.72
N LEU A 428 33.88 -13.36 1.96
CA LEU A 428 35.21 -13.36 1.36
C LEU A 428 36.27 -12.61 2.18
N LEU A 429 35.87 -11.87 3.22
CA LEU A 429 36.78 -11.10 4.08
C LEU A 429 37.00 -11.71 5.47
N GLY A 430 36.38 -12.85 5.77
CA GLY A 430 36.52 -13.55 7.06
C GLY A 430 37.74 -14.46 7.19
N ALA A 431 38.63 -14.53 6.17
CA ALA A 431 39.76 -15.46 6.16
C ALA A 431 41.14 -14.80 5.99
N ALA A 432 41.25 -13.47 6.07
CA ALA A 432 42.54 -12.78 6.08
C ALA A 432 42.48 -11.56 7.00
N GLY A 433 43.25 -11.61 8.10
CA GLY A 433 43.42 -10.47 9.00
C GLY A 433 43.19 -10.77 10.48
N ALA A 434 43.64 -11.93 10.97
CA ALA A 434 44.21 -11.96 12.30
C ALA A 434 45.62 -11.38 12.19
N ASP A 435 45.98 -10.56 13.17
CA ASP A 435 47.31 -10.00 13.41
C ASP A 435 47.71 -8.75 12.59
N MET A 436 47.81 -7.61 13.28
CA MET A 436 49.06 -6.85 13.41
C MET A 436 48.78 -5.53 14.13
N GLY A 437 49.48 -5.37 15.25
CA GLY A 437 49.39 -4.22 16.13
C GLY A 437 50.05 -2.94 15.59
N LEU A 438 49.88 -1.92 16.42
CA LEU A 438 50.48 -0.59 16.37
C LEU A 438 51.96 -0.60 15.95
N THR A 439 52.35 0.22 14.95
CA THR A 439 53.55 1.08 15.02
C THR A 439 53.48 2.21 13.98
N ASN A 440 54.07 3.35 14.35
CA ASN A 440 54.16 4.60 13.61
C ASN A 440 55.17 4.55 12.45
N GLY A 441 54.90 5.37 11.41
CA GLY A 441 55.91 6.16 10.68
C GLY A 441 56.67 5.46 9.55
N MET A 442 56.32 5.80 8.31
CA MET A 442 57.24 6.26 7.25
C MET A 442 56.43 6.55 5.97
N GLY A 443 56.78 7.66 5.30
CA GLY A 443 56.04 8.17 4.15
C GLY A 443 56.11 7.25 2.93
N MET A 444 55.02 7.21 2.17
CA MET A 444 54.98 6.63 0.83
C MET A 444 54.37 7.64 -0.13
N VAL A 445 55.19 8.01 -1.11
CA VAL A 445 54.92 8.89 -2.24
C VAL A 445 53.81 8.28 -3.12
N ALA A 446 52.90 9.12 -3.61
CA ALA A 446 51.85 8.69 -4.55
C ALA A 446 52.48 8.23 -5.89
N PRO A 447 51.99 7.14 -6.51
CA PRO A 447 52.46 6.73 -7.83
C PRO A 447 52.02 7.76 -8.89
N PRO A 448 52.83 7.98 -9.95
CA PRO A 448 52.47 8.91 -11.02
C PRO A 448 51.26 8.41 -11.83
N PRO A 449 50.49 9.32 -12.44
CA PRO A 449 49.35 8.96 -13.27
C PRO A 449 49.78 8.18 -14.52
N PRO A 450 48.92 7.30 -15.07
CA PRO A 450 49.21 6.56 -16.28
C PRO A 450 49.30 7.50 -17.50
N SER A 451 50.23 7.21 -18.40
CA SER A 451 50.41 7.95 -19.66
C SER A 451 49.15 7.91 -20.54
N PRO A 452 48.81 9.00 -21.23
CA PRO A 452 47.65 9.05 -22.11
C PRO A 452 47.84 8.10 -23.30
N MET A 453 46.86 7.22 -23.53
CA MET A 453 46.78 6.42 -24.76
C MET A 453 46.64 7.36 -25.96
N ALA A 454 47.56 7.24 -26.91
CA ALA A 454 47.47 7.91 -28.21
C ALA A 454 46.32 7.29 -29.02
N TYR A 455 45.26 8.06 -29.26
CA TYR A 455 44.26 7.70 -30.27
C TYR A 455 44.85 7.89 -31.66
N PRO A 456 44.66 6.95 -32.60
CA PRO A 456 44.99 7.18 -33.99
C PRO A 456 44.05 8.25 -34.59
N PRO A 457 44.54 9.07 -35.55
CA PRO A 457 43.74 10.13 -36.16
C PRO A 457 42.56 9.57 -36.98
N PRO A 458 41.44 10.32 -37.09
CA PRO A 458 40.26 9.88 -37.83
C PRO A 458 40.55 9.81 -39.34
N GLN A 459 40.01 8.77 -39.99
CA GLN A 459 40.10 8.61 -41.45
C GLN A 459 39.24 9.66 -42.18
N PRO A 460 39.70 10.17 -43.33
CA PRO A 460 38.93 11.11 -44.13
C PRO A 460 37.70 10.46 -44.77
N PRO A 461 36.63 11.23 -45.03
CA PRO A 461 35.39 10.71 -45.60
C PRO A 461 35.61 10.19 -47.03
N GLN A 462 35.13 8.97 -47.28
CA GLN A 462 35.04 8.42 -48.64
C GLN A 462 33.94 9.17 -49.42
N ARG A 463 34.27 9.55 -50.66
CA ARG A 463 33.38 10.23 -51.60
C ARG A 463 32.34 9.29 -52.20
#